data_AF-A0A927TFM5-F1
#
_entry.id   AF-A0A927TFM5-F1
#
_cell.length_a   1.000
_cell.length_b   1.000
_cell.length_c   1.000
_cell.angle_alpha   90.00
_cell.angle_beta   90.00
_cell.angle_gamma   90.00
#
_symmetry.space_group_name_H-M   'P 1'
#
loop_
_entity.id
_entity.type
_entity.pdbx_description
1 polymer ?
#
loop_
_entity_poly.entity_id
_entity_poly.type
_entity_poly.pdbx_seq_one_letter_code
_entity_poly.pdbx_strand_id
1 'polypeptide(L)'
;MNRKVSDCDIVLELLPLYIEQRTGQESNVFVTEHMEICAECREVFEFMSADWMHEAEADVERSPVENPIRNPIKNSVGNPIEQPMEQPVQMVAPKKWYQYKILWVVAGVLAYAGLMAGLVLYTFLYLMGV
;
A
#
# COMPACT_ATOMS: atom_id res chain seq x y z
N MET A 1 -9.12 26.29 20.42
CA MET A 1 -8.22 26.58 19.28
C MET A 1 -8.98 26.28 18.00
N ASN A 2 -9.26 27.30 17.17
CA ASN A 2 -9.90 27.11 15.86
C ASN A 2 -8.80 26.74 14.85
N ARG A 3 -8.54 25.44 14.67
CA ARG A 3 -7.66 24.95 13.61
C ARG A 3 -8.50 24.90 12.33
N LYS A 4 -8.15 25.73 11.33
CA LYS A 4 -8.70 25.57 9.98
C LYS A 4 -8.19 24.22 9.48
N VAL A 5 -9.11 23.28 9.29
CA VAL A 5 -8.80 21.96 8.74
C VAL A 5 -8.36 22.18 7.30
N SER A 6 -7.18 21.71 6.94
CA SER A 6 -6.74 21.70 5.55
C SER A 6 -7.33 20.47 4.85
N ASP A 7 -7.63 20.57 3.55
CA ASP A 7 -8.22 19.44 2.82
C ASP A 7 -7.33 18.18 2.91
N CYS A 8 -6.01 18.37 3.03
CA CYS A 8 -5.04 17.30 3.29
C CYS A 8 -5.32 16.57 4.61
N ASP A 9 -5.65 17.28 5.69
CA ASP A 9 -5.94 16.68 6.99
C ASP A 9 -7.16 15.75 6.89
N ILE A 10 -8.20 16.18 6.15
CA ILE A 10 -9.41 15.37 5.90
C ILE A 10 -9.06 14.11 5.10
N VAL A 11 -8.25 14.26 4.06
CA VAL A 11 -7.83 13.14 3.21
C VAL A 11 -6.97 12.14 4.00
N LEU A 12 -6.07 12.62 4.86
CA LEU A 12 -5.24 11.76 5.72
C LEU A 12 -6.07 10.97 6.75
N GLU A 13 -7.14 11.55 7.30
CA GLU A 13 -8.07 10.84 8.19
C GLU A 13 -8.89 9.77 7.45
N LEU A 14 -9.24 10.04 6.19
CA LEU A 14 -10.00 9.10 5.36
C LEU A 14 -9.13 8.02 4.71
N LEU A 15 -7.82 8.25 4.57
CA LEU A 15 -6.87 7.37 3.89
C LEU A 15 -6.89 5.91 4.38
N PRO A 16 -6.86 5.61 5.70
CA PRO A 16 -6.94 4.24 6.20
C PRO A 16 -8.24 3.55 5.74
N LEU A 17 -9.36 4.26 5.84
CA LEU A 17 -10.68 3.74 5.45
C LEU A 17 -10.78 3.58 3.94
N TYR A 18 -10.13 4.46 3.17
CA TYR A 18 -10.06 4.41 1.72
C TYR A 18 -9.27 3.20 1.22
N ILE A 19 -8.12 2.90 1.85
CA ILE A 19 -7.32 1.68 1.58
C ILE A 19 -8.15 0.42 1.89
N GLU A 20 -8.92 0.45 2.99
CA GLU A 20 -9.83 -0.63 3.38
C GLU A 20 -11.10 -0.73 2.52
N GLN A 21 -11.30 0.16 1.56
CA GLN A 21 -12.54 0.27 0.76
C GLN A 21 -13.81 0.42 1.60
N ARG A 22 -13.72 1.07 2.76
CA ARG A 22 -14.85 1.33 3.68
C ARG A 22 -15.43 2.73 3.56
N THR A 23 -14.98 3.49 2.57
CA THR A 23 -15.44 4.85 2.27
C THR A 23 -16.58 4.84 1.25
N GLY A 24 -17.48 5.83 1.36
CA GLY A 24 -18.58 6.03 0.40
C GLY A 24 -18.09 6.55 -0.95
N GLN A 25 -18.92 6.44 -1.98
CA GLN A 25 -18.59 6.87 -3.35
C GLN A 25 -18.19 8.36 -3.42
N GLU A 26 -18.91 9.23 -2.72
CA GLU A 26 -18.62 10.66 -2.69
C GLU A 26 -17.24 10.96 -2.06
N SER A 27 -16.93 10.29 -0.94
CA SER A 27 -15.62 10.39 -0.28
C SER A 27 -14.49 9.84 -1.16
N ASN A 28 -14.76 8.79 -1.94
CA ASN A 28 -13.76 8.21 -2.84
C ASN A 28 -13.38 9.17 -3.96
N VAL A 29 -14.37 9.85 -4.56
CA VAL A 29 -14.13 10.87 -5.59
C VAL A 29 -13.28 12.00 -5.00
N PHE A 30 -13.67 12.52 -3.83
CA PHE A 30 -12.93 13.59 -3.15
C PHE A 30 -11.47 13.21 -2.87
N VAL A 31 -11.22 12.02 -2.31
CA VAL A 31 -9.86 11.55 -2.02
C VAL A 31 -9.05 11.37 -3.32
N THR A 32 -9.66 10.85 -4.37
CA THR A 32 -9.00 10.65 -5.67
C THR A 32 -8.61 11.97 -6.32
N GLU A 33 -9.55 12.92 -6.43
CA GLU A 33 -9.30 14.24 -7.00
C GLU A 33 -8.21 14.98 -6.23
N HIS A 34 -8.21 14.89 -4.90
CA HIS A 34 -7.17 15.50 -4.08
C HIS A 34 -5.80 14.86 -4.31
N MET A 35 -5.72 13.53 -4.41
CA MET A 35 -4.46 12.82 -4.69
C MET A 35 -3.90 13.11 -6.09
N GLU A 36 -4.72 13.52 -7.07
CA GLU A 36 -4.23 13.95 -8.39
C GLU A 36 -3.43 15.25 -8.31
N ILE A 37 -3.79 16.13 -7.39
CA ILE A 37 -3.24 17.49 -7.27
C ILE A 37 -2.17 17.57 -6.17
N CYS A 38 -2.33 16.79 -5.09
CA CYS A 38 -1.46 16.81 -3.92
C CYS A 38 -0.49 15.62 -3.93
N ALA A 39 0.79 15.91 -4.21
CA ALA A 39 1.85 14.90 -4.19
C ALA A 39 2.10 14.32 -2.78
N GLU A 40 1.96 15.14 -1.74
CA GLU A 40 2.20 14.72 -0.35
C GLU A 40 1.20 13.64 0.10
N CYS A 41 -0.10 13.85 -0.15
CA CYS A 41 -1.12 12.86 0.19
C CYS A 41 -0.97 11.57 -0.62
N ARG A 42 -0.48 11.65 -1.86
CA ARG A 42 -0.21 10.48 -2.69
C ARG A 42 0.93 9.63 -2.13
N GLU A 43 2.02 10.25 -1.70
CA GLU A 43 3.15 9.54 -1.09
C GLU A 43 2.73 8.81 0.20
N VAL A 44 1.90 9.45 1.04
CA VAL A 44 1.39 8.82 2.27
C VAL A 44 0.48 7.63 1.95
N PHE A 45 -0.38 7.75 0.93
CA PHE A 45 -1.22 6.65 0.46
C PHE A 45 -0.39 5.45 -0.01
N GLU A 46 0.64 5.70 -0.84
CA GLU A 46 1.54 4.64 -1.31
C GLU A 46 2.27 3.96 -0.16
N PHE A 47 2.77 4.73 0.81
CA PHE A 47 3.42 4.20 2.01
C PHE A 47 2.50 3.28 2.81
N MET A 48 1.25 3.69 3.05
CA MET A 48 0.28 2.92 3.84
C MET A 48 -0.24 1.69 3.08
N SER A 49 -0.48 1.80 1.78
CA SER A 49 -1.00 0.69 0.96
C SER A 49 0.02 -0.45 0.76
N ALA A 50 1.32 -0.16 0.86
CA ALA A 50 2.38 -1.16 0.71
C ALA A 50 2.36 -2.24 1.80
N ASP A 51 1.91 -1.90 3.02
CA ASP A 51 1.83 -2.85 4.13
C ASP A 51 0.65 -3.83 3.99
N TRP A 52 -0.37 -3.50 3.19
CA TRP A 52 -1.59 -4.30 3.02
C TRP A 52 -1.45 -5.44 2.00
N MET A 53 -0.30 -5.54 1.32
CA MET A 53 -0.06 -6.56 0.29
C MET A 53 0.70 -7.81 0.79
N HIS A 54 0.94 -7.95 2.10
CA HIS A 54 1.68 -9.09 2.67
C HIS A 54 0.84 -10.26 3.21
N GLU A 55 -0.50 -10.16 3.24
CA GLU A 55 -1.37 -11.21 3.80
C GLU A 55 -2.06 -12.12 2.76
N ALA A 56 -1.80 -11.96 1.46
CA ALA A 56 -2.52 -12.72 0.42
C ALA A 56 -2.01 -14.16 0.19
N GLU A 57 -0.94 -14.60 0.86
CA GLU A 57 -0.34 -15.92 0.62
C GLU A 57 0.05 -16.64 1.92
N ALA A 58 -0.95 -17.13 2.67
CA ALA A 58 -0.79 -18.24 3.61
C ALA A 58 -2.14 -18.93 3.92
N ASP A 59 -2.44 -19.92 3.08
CA ASP A 59 -3.02 -21.24 3.39
C ASP A 59 -4.30 -21.42 4.25
N VAL A 60 -5.08 -22.38 3.78
CA VAL A 60 -6.39 -22.87 4.18
C VAL A 60 -6.29 -23.78 5.41
N GLU A 61 -7.07 -23.52 6.47
CA GLU A 61 -7.90 -24.54 7.14
C GLU A 61 -8.95 -23.89 8.06
N ARG A 62 -10.22 -23.88 7.64
CA ARG A 62 -11.37 -23.60 8.52
C ARG A 62 -11.74 -24.88 9.25
N SER A 63 -11.56 -24.90 10.57
CA SER A 63 -12.42 -25.70 11.45
C SER A 63 -13.45 -24.77 12.12
N PRO A 64 -14.77 -25.00 12.00
CA PRO A 64 -15.78 -24.13 12.60
C PRO A 64 -15.84 -24.38 14.11
N VAL A 65 -15.37 -23.43 14.92
CA VAL A 65 -15.78 -23.37 16.33
C VAL A 65 -17.04 -22.51 16.39
N GLU A 66 -18.20 -23.15 16.27
CA GLU A 66 -19.42 -22.56 16.82
C GLU A 66 -19.29 -22.54 18.34
N ASN A 67 -19.21 -21.36 18.94
CA ASN A 67 -19.58 -21.22 20.34
C ASN A 67 -20.43 -19.96 20.52
N PRO A 68 -21.73 -20.07 20.89
CA PRO A 68 -22.58 -18.92 21.06
C PRO A 68 -22.14 -18.11 22.29
N ILE A 69 -21.54 -16.94 22.06
CA ILE A 69 -21.39 -15.94 23.13
C ILE A 69 -22.79 -15.37 23.42
N ARG A 70 -23.55 -16.03 24.31
CA ARG A 70 -24.56 -15.31 25.11
C ARG A 70 -23.94 -15.05 26.47
N ASN A 71 -23.30 -13.89 26.61
CA ASN A 71 -23.18 -13.27 27.92
C ASN A 71 -24.11 -12.05 27.94
N PRO A 72 -25.07 -11.95 28.88
CA PRO A 72 -26.01 -10.83 28.92
C PRO A 72 -25.26 -9.53 29.19
N ILE A 73 -25.30 -8.59 28.24
CA ILE A 73 -24.83 -7.22 28.46
C ILE A 73 -25.74 -6.61 29.54
N LYS A 74 -25.22 -6.49 30.76
CA LYS A 74 -25.76 -5.58 31.77
C LYS A 74 -24.62 -4.76 32.33
N ASN A 75 -24.16 -3.83 31.52
CA ASN A 75 -23.36 -2.71 31.96
C ASN A 75 -24.01 -1.46 31.38
N SER A 76 -24.80 -0.86 32.26
CA SER A 76 -25.45 0.43 32.13
C SER A 76 -24.48 1.51 31.65
N VAL A 77 -25.01 2.31 30.73
CA VAL A 77 -24.45 3.55 30.19
C VAL A 77 -23.68 4.34 31.25
N GLY A 78 -22.43 4.63 30.93
CA GLY A 78 -21.56 5.56 31.64
C GLY A 78 -20.29 5.71 30.84
N ASN A 79 -20.30 6.60 29.85
CA ASN A 79 -19.10 6.97 29.11
C ASN A 79 -18.54 8.28 29.70
N PRO A 80 -17.38 8.23 30.36
CA PRO A 80 -16.47 9.35 30.41
C PRO A 80 -15.24 9.02 29.55
N ILE A 81 -15.22 9.57 28.35
CA ILE A 81 -14.01 9.68 27.53
C ILE A 81 -13.17 10.75 28.21
N GLU A 82 -12.09 10.40 28.91
CA GLU A 82 -10.88 11.23 29.03
C GLU A 82 -9.74 10.38 29.62
N GLN A 83 -8.91 9.76 28.76
CA GLN A 83 -7.46 9.65 28.96
C GLN A 83 -6.78 9.58 27.58
N PRO A 84 -6.01 10.59 27.15
CA PRO A 84 -5.27 10.54 25.91
C PRO A 84 -4.11 9.54 26.06
N MET A 85 -4.12 8.46 25.28
CA MET A 85 -2.95 7.61 25.13
C MET A 85 -2.06 8.24 24.05
N GLU A 86 -1.11 9.07 24.45
CA GLU A 86 0.02 9.41 23.59
C GLU A 86 0.86 8.13 23.40
N GLN A 87 0.71 7.47 22.25
CA GLN A 87 1.68 6.47 21.80
C GLN A 87 2.80 7.20 21.05
N PRO A 88 4.09 6.96 21.37
CA PRO A 88 5.19 7.61 20.66
C PRO A 88 5.20 7.12 19.21
N VAL A 89 4.99 8.04 18.27
CA VAL A 89 5.12 7.81 16.83
C VAL A 89 6.53 7.31 16.56
N GLN A 90 6.69 6.01 16.30
CA GLN A 90 7.97 5.47 15.90
C GLN A 90 8.24 5.91 14.46
N MET A 91 9.30 6.70 14.28
CA MET A 91 9.84 7.03 12.96
C MET A 91 10.40 5.75 12.34
N VAL A 92 9.62 5.07 11.50
CA VAL A 92 10.08 3.91 10.73
C VAL A 92 10.88 4.42 9.54
N ALA A 93 12.18 4.11 9.52
CA ALA A 93 13.11 4.53 8.47
C ALA A 93 12.71 3.98 7.08
N PRO A 94 12.96 4.73 5.98
CA PRO A 94 12.57 4.31 4.64
C PRO A 94 13.32 3.04 4.22
N LYS A 95 12.56 1.94 3.96
CA LYS A 95 13.12 0.66 3.50
C LYS A 95 13.64 0.80 2.07
N LYS A 96 14.97 0.79 1.90
CA LYS A 96 15.72 0.86 0.63
C LYS A 96 15.52 -0.31 -0.36
N TRP A 97 14.53 -1.18 -0.15
CA TRP A 97 14.42 -2.48 -0.84
C TRP A 97 13.82 -2.37 -2.26
N TYR A 98 13.11 -1.28 -2.57
CA TYR A 98 12.50 -1.04 -3.89
C TYR A 98 13.54 -0.73 -4.99
N GLN A 99 14.61 -0.01 -4.64
CA GLN A 99 15.68 0.36 -5.57
C GLN A 99 16.42 -0.86 -6.15
N TYR A 100 16.55 -1.94 -5.37
CA TYR A 100 17.20 -3.17 -5.84
C TYR A 100 16.37 -3.88 -6.92
N LYS A 101 15.03 -3.87 -6.82
CA LYS A 101 14.15 -4.55 -7.80
C LYS A 101 14.26 -3.94 -9.21
N ILE A 102 14.31 -2.62 -9.33
CA ILE A 102 14.45 -1.94 -10.63
C ILE A 102 15.80 -2.26 -11.27
N LEU A 103 16.87 -2.32 -10.47
CA LEU A 103 18.22 -2.62 -10.97
C LEU A 103 18.31 -4.02 -11.60
N TRP A 104 17.67 -5.03 -11.02
CA TRP A 104 17.62 -6.39 -11.59
C TRP A 104 16.83 -6.47 -12.89
N VAL A 105 15.72 -5.72 -13.00
CA VAL A 105 14.91 -5.66 -14.22
C VAL A 105 15.71 -5.02 -15.36
N VAL A 106 16.36 -3.88 -15.11
CA VAL A 106 17.19 -3.19 -16.12
C VAL A 106 18.37 -4.05 -16.53
N ALA A 107 19.07 -4.69 -15.59
CA ALA A 107 20.16 -5.62 -15.89
C ALA A 107 19.69 -6.80 -16.75
N GLY A 108 18.52 -7.37 -16.46
CA GLY A 108 17.93 -8.45 -17.24
C GLY A 108 17.60 -8.05 -18.68
N VAL A 109 17.00 -6.86 -18.87
CA VAL A 109 16.67 -6.34 -20.21
C VAL A 109 17.93 -6.11 -21.06
N LEU A 110 18.98 -5.53 -20.47
CA LEU A 110 20.25 -5.29 -21.17
C LEU A 110 20.94 -6.61 -21.56
N ALA A 111 20.94 -7.61 -20.67
CA ALA A 111 21.51 -8.92 -20.95
C ALA A 111 20.75 -9.63 -22.10
N TYR A 112 19.42 -9.61 -22.06
CA TYR A 112 18.58 -10.20 -23.11
C TYR A 112 18.80 -9.51 -24.47
N ALA A 113 18.83 -8.18 -24.50
CA ALA A 113 19.09 -7.42 -25.71
C ALA A 113 20.46 -7.76 -26.32
N GLY A 114 21.50 -7.91 -25.49
CA GLY A 114 22.82 -8.33 -25.94
C GLY A 114 22.84 -9.73 -26.55
N LEU A 115 22.15 -10.70 -25.92
CA LEU A 115 22.03 -12.06 -26.45
C LEU A 115 21.29 -12.08 -27.79
N MET A 116 20.19 -11.34 -27.91
CA MET A 116 19.42 -11.25 -29.16
C MET A 116 20.23 -10.59 -30.28
N ALA A 117 20.94 -9.50 -29.99
CA ALA A 117 21.82 -8.85 -30.96
C ALA A 117 22.96 -9.77 -31.40
N GLY A 118 23.56 -10.51 -30.46
CA GLY A 118 24.58 -11.51 -30.75
C GLY A 118 24.08 -12.64 -31.65
N LEU A 119 22.88 -13.17 -31.40
CA LEU A 119 22.26 -14.20 -32.24
C LEU A 119 21.95 -13.70 -33.65
N VAL A 120 21.48 -12.45 -33.79
CA VAL A 120 21.23 -11.84 -35.09
C VAL A 120 22.53 -11.63 -35.86
N LEU A 121 23.58 -11.14 -35.19
CA LEU A 121 24.89 -10.96 -35.84
C LEU A 121 25.52 -12.31 -36.23
N TYR A 122 25.42 -13.31 -35.35
CA TYR A 122 25.92 -14.66 -35.63
C TYR A 122 25.23 -15.30 -36.83
N THR A 123 23.89 -15.21 -36.90
CA THR A 123 23.14 -15.73 -38.05
C THR A 123 23.46 -14.96 -39.32
N PHE A 124 23.66 -13.63 -39.24
CA PHE A 124 24.08 -12.82 -40.38
C PHE A 124 25.47 -13.19 -40.90
N LEU A 125 26.46 -13.35 -40.01
CA LEU A 125 27.81 -13.79 -40.38
C LEU A 125 27.81 -15.20 -40.98
N TYR A 126 27.05 -16.12 -40.37
CA TYR A 126 26.87 -17.48 -40.87
C TYR A 126 26.26 -17.51 -42.29
N LEU A 127 25.29 -16.64 -42.58
CA LEU A 127 24.70 -16.50 -43.92
C LEU A 127 25.67 -15.88 -44.94
N MET A 128 26.56 -14.99 -44.50
CA MET A 128 27.57 -14.35 -45.35
C MET A 128 28.79 -15.26 -45.59
N GLY A 129 28.86 -16.43 -44.95
CA GLY A 129 29.89 -17.45 -45.19
C GLY A 129 31.31 -17.03 -44.78
N VAL A 130 31.42 -16.08 -43.86
CA VAL A 130 32.67 -15.66 -43.18
C VAL A 130 32.89 -16.53 -41.95
#